data_AF-A0A948CPX9-F1
#
_entry.id   AF-A0A948CPX9-F1
#
_cell.length_a   1.000
_cell.length_b   1.000
_cell.length_c   1.000
_cell.angle_alpha   90.00
_cell.angle_beta   90.00
_cell.angle_gamma   90.00
#
_symmetry.space_group_name_H-M   'P 1'
#
loop_
_entity.id
_entity.type
_entity.pdbx_description
1 polymer ?
#
loop_
_entity_poly.entity_id
_entity_poly.type
_entity_poly.pdbx_seq_one_letter_code
_entity_poly.pdbx_strand_id
1 'polypeptide(L)'
;MKHLAIIALALTPLAGLAANLTIPAGKTYVVGVDQQELVLENLRIGDGAKITFSSAVAGWRVQARHAYIGKGVVIDGSASAGELGDSESAAPACTSGNAGGNGGDGGDGVEIRLQLGIEALGDMHLLSNGGNGGDGGAGGDGADVSENCDGAPAGEGGNGGDGGEGGRGGDITILYQVLSKGQANDDIAARIQLASEGGAGGNGGDAGSGGAGVSGRYVKKKTLAGNRKWVEGGEGGLAGSPGSAGSAGNPGRILIDQLILSSAPSVEATSSAATIIELQRQIERLRVRVEKLEANTTTP
;
A
#
# COMPACT_ATOMS: atom_id res chain seq x y z
N MET A 1 5.12 54.45 33.77
CA MET A 1 5.74 53.96 32.52
C MET A 1 5.83 52.45 32.56
N LYS A 2 5.03 51.74 31.76
CA LYS A 2 5.36 50.48 31.07
C LYS A 2 4.09 49.97 30.37
N HIS A 3 4.27 49.60 29.11
CA HIS A 3 3.29 49.62 28.04
C HIS A 3 2.33 48.42 28.09
N LEU A 4 1.04 48.69 27.86
CA LEU A 4 0.07 47.70 27.36
C LEU A 4 0.46 47.31 25.93
N ALA A 5 0.75 46.03 25.71
CA ALA A 5 0.83 45.44 24.38
C ALA A 5 -0.49 44.67 24.13
N ILE A 6 -1.39 45.28 23.37
CA ILE A 6 -2.58 44.62 22.83
C ILE A 6 -2.14 43.86 21.60
N ILE A 7 -2.10 42.53 21.69
CA ILE A 7 -1.91 41.64 20.54
C ILE A 7 -3.26 41.53 19.83
N ALA A 8 -3.40 42.24 18.71
CA ALA A 8 -4.52 42.08 17.81
C ALA A 8 -4.32 40.79 17.00
N LEU A 9 -5.04 39.73 17.38
CA LEU A 9 -5.13 38.48 16.64
C LEU A 9 -5.99 38.73 15.40
N ALA A 10 -5.35 38.99 14.27
CA ALA A 10 -6.02 39.11 12.98
C ALA A 10 -6.53 37.72 12.55
N LEU A 11 -7.84 37.49 12.71
CA LEU A 11 -8.55 36.35 12.16
C LEU A 11 -8.68 36.56 10.64
N THR A 12 -7.70 36.09 9.87
CA THR A 12 -7.85 36.00 8.41
C THR A 12 -8.79 34.83 8.10
N PRO A 13 -9.96 35.05 7.47
CA PRO A 13 -10.74 33.94 6.97
C PRO A 13 -9.89 33.21 5.93
N LEU A 14 -9.68 31.90 6.11
CA LEU A 14 -9.22 31.03 5.04
C LEU A 14 -10.30 31.07 3.95
N ALA A 15 -10.18 32.01 3.02
CA ALA A 15 -10.84 31.90 1.73
C ALA A 15 -10.35 30.58 1.14
N GLY A 16 -11.25 29.61 1.02
CA GLY A 16 -10.98 28.33 0.37
C GLY A 16 -10.40 28.63 -1.01
N LEU A 17 -9.09 28.45 -1.14
CA LEU A 17 -8.44 28.50 -2.44
C LEU A 17 -8.98 27.31 -3.21
N ALA A 18 -9.92 27.58 -4.11
CA ALA A 18 -10.27 26.72 -5.22
C ALA A 18 -8.98 26.45 -6.01
N ALA A 19 -8.21 25.46 -5.55
CA ALA A 19 -6.92 25.14 -6.12
C ALA A 19 -7.14 24.43 -7.46
N ASN A 20 -6.31 24.79 -8.44
CA ASN A 20 -6.29 24.12 -9.74
C ASN A 20 -4.99 23.34 -9.83
N LEU A 21 -5.06 22.07 -10.23
CA LEU A 21 -3.89 21.26 -10.52
C LEU A 21 -3.89 20.92 -12.00
N THR A 22 -2.80 21.28 -12.69
CA THR A 22 -2.57 20.91 -14.09
C THR A 22 -1.26 20.14 -14.20
N ILE A 23 -1.36 18.88 -14.64
CA ILE A 23 -0.25 18.01 -14.96
C ILE A 23 -0.17 17.94 -16.49
N PRO A 24 0.88 18.52 -17.12
CA PRO A 24 0.98 18.53 -18.57
C PRO A 24 1.14 17.12 -19.16
N ALA A 25 0.80 16.97 -20.44
CA ALA A 25 0.94 15.70 -21.16
C ALA A 25 2.39 15.18 -21.13
N GLY A 26 2.55 13.87 -20.92
CA GLY A 26 3.83 13.18 -20.85
C GLY A 26 4.73 13.59 -19.69
N LYS A 27 4.23 14.34 -18.70
CA LYS A 27 5.01 14.78 -17.53
C LYS A 27 4.75 13.89 -16.32
N THR A 28 5.79 13.76 -15.51
CA THR A 28 5.71 13.13 -14.19
C THR A 28 5.42 14.18 -13.13
N TYR A 29 4.41 13.92 -12.31
CA TYR A 29 4.07 14.70 -11.13
C TYR A 29 4.36 13.86 -9.88
N VAL A 30 5.16 14.39 -8.96
CA VAL A 30 5.51 13.70 -7.70
C VAL A 30 4.67 14.30 -6.58
N VAL A 31 3.83 13.48 -5.96
CA VAL A 31 3.03 13.85 -4.79
C VAL A 31 3.93 13.88 -3.56
N GLY A 32 4.06 15.08 -2.98
CA GLY A 32 4.73 15.32 -1.71
C GLY A 32 3.82 15.05 -0.50
N VAL A 33 4.42 15.04 0.69
CA VAL A 33 3.70 14.91 1.98
C VAL A 33 2.69 16.04 2.22
N ASP A 34 2.95 17.21 1.67
CA ASP A 34 2.10 18.40 1.73
C ASP A 34 0.94 18.37 0.72
N GLN A 35 0.91 17.37 -0.16
CA GLN A 35 -0.06 17.22 -1.24
C GLN A 35 -0.88 15.92 -1.13
N GLN A 36 -0.85 15.29 0.05
CA GLN A 36 -1.60 14.06 0.32
C GLN A 36 -3.11 14.28 0.32
N GLU A 37 -3.57 15.50 0.63
CA GLU A 37 -4.99 15.86 0.60
C GLU A 37 -5.20 17.09 -0.27
N LEU A 38 -5.90 16.91 -1.39
CA LEU A 38 -6.17 17.97 -2.36
C LEU A 38 -7.68 18.16 -2.52
N VAL A 39 -8.14 19.39 -2.35
CA VAL A 39 -9.48 19.83 -2.71
C VAL A 39 -9.34 20.84 -3.84
N LEU A 40 -9.78 20.45 -5.03
CA LEU A 40 -9.54 21.15 -6.28
C LEU A 40 -10.85 21.57 -6.92
N GLU A 41 -10.85 22.76 -7.50
CA GLU A 41 -11.93 23.15 -8.42
C GLU A 41 -11.72 22.48 -9.78
N ASN A 42 -10.49 22.55 -10.31
CA ASN A 42 -10.12 21.90 -11.55
C ASN A 42 -8.89 21.00 -11.40
N LEU A 43 -9.03 19.75 -11.83
CA LEU A 43 -7.95 18.79 -12.03
C LEU A 43 -7.81 18.53 -13.53
N ARG A 44 -6.62 18.77 -14.08
CA ARG A 44 -6.31 18.49 -15.48
C ARG A 44 -5.05 17.64 -15.57
N ILE A 45 -5.20 16.44 -16.12
CA ILE A 45 -4.11 15.50 -16.33
C ILE A 45 -4.02 15.26 -17.84
N GLY A 46 -2.90 15.67 -18.44
CA GLY A 46 -2.66 15.50 -19.87
C GLY A 46 -2.37 14.05 -20.25
N ASP A 47 -2.46 13.76 -21.56
CA ASP A 47 -2.20 12.42 -22.10
C ASP A 47 -0.81 11.91 -21.72
N GLY A 48 -0.71 10.63 -21.35
CA GLY A 48 0.55 9.97 -20.99
C GLY A 48 1.22 10.53 -19.73
N ALA A 49 0.54 11.35 -18.93
CA ALA A 49 1.10 11.85 -17.68
C ALA A 49 1.25 10.73 -16.65
N LYS A 50 2.32 10.82 -15.85
CA LYS A 50 2.58 9.89 -14.74
C LYS A 50 2.46 10.62 -13.41
N ILE A 51 1.77 10.05 -12.44
CA ILE A 51 1.75 10.51 -11.05
C ILE A 51 2.49 9.46 -10.22
N THR A 52 3.46 9.90 -9.43
CA THR A 52 4.23 9.06 -8.51
C THR A 52 4.23 9.69 -7.13
N PHE A 53 4.66 8.95 -6.11
CA PHE A 53 4.63 9.39 -4.73
C PHE A 53 6.04 9.43 -4.16
N SER A 54 6.30 10.42 -3.30
CA SER A 54 7.49 10.39 -2.45
C SER A 54 7.38 9.27 -1.42
N SER A 55 8.50 8.73 -0.96
CA SER A 55 8.54 7.57 -0.05
C SER A 55 7.84 7.78 1.30
N ALA A 56 7.60 9.03 1.71
CA ALA A 56 6.89 9.38 2.93
C ALA A 56 5.36 9.48 2.77
N VAL A 57 4.83 9.24 1.57
CA VAL A 57 3.39 9.31 1.29
C VAL A 57 2.78 7.92 1.35
N ALA A 58 2.00 7.66 2.40
CA ALA A 58 1.24 6.43 2.56
C ALA A 58 -0.18 6.51 1.97
N GLY A 59 -0.67 7.72 1.70
CA GLY A 59 -2.01 7.92 1.16
C GLY A 59 -2.18 9.21 0.38
N TRP A 60 -3.09 9.18 -0.58
CA TRP A 60 -3.44 10.30 -1.43
C TRP A 60 -4.95 10.41 -1.62
N ARG A 61 -5.50 11.55 -1.22
CA ARG A 61 -6.91 11.90 -1.33
C ARG A 61 -7.06 13.11 -2.22
N VAL A 62 -7.82 12.95 -3.30
CA VAL A 62 -8.13 14.05 -4.21
C VAL A 62 -9.64 14.18 -4.33
N GLN A 63 -10.14 15.38 -4.07
CA GLN A 63 -11.48 15.78 -4.43
C GLN A 63 -11.40 16.85 -5.50
N ALA A 64 -11.91 16.58 -6.70
CA ALA A 64 -11.92 17.55 -7.79
C ALA A 64 -13.34 17.76 -8.30
N ARG A 65 -13.80 19.02 -8.34
CA ARG A 65 -15.13 19.35 -8.88
C ARG A 65 -15.19 19.12 -10.38
N HIS A 66 -14.16 19.51 -11.11
CA HIS A 66 -14.03 19.30 -12.55
C HIS A 66 -12.72 18.56 -12.85
N ALA A 67 -12.82 17.37 -13.43
CA ALA A 67 -11.70 16.51 -13.76
C ALA A 67 -11.62 16.24 -15.27
N TYR A 68 -10.48 16.56 -15.84
CA TYR A 68 -10.12 16.30 -17.24
C TYR A 68 -8.92 15.36 -17.25
N ILE A 69 -9.16 14.09 -17.54
CA ILE A 69 -8.14 13.04 -17.56
C ILE A 69 -7.92 12.62 -19.01
N GLY A 70 -6.67 12.75 -19.46
CA GLY A 70 -6.22 12.34 -20.79
C GLY A 70 -6.22 10.82 -20.99
N LYS A 71 -5.59 10.39 -22.08
CA LYS A 71 -5.36 8.98 -22.42
C LYS A 71 -4.02 8.48 -21.89
N GLY A 72 -3.92 7.21 -21.53
CA GLY A 72 -2.69 6.58 -21.06
C GLY A 72 -2.14 7.19 -19.77
N VAL A 73 -3.00 7.74 -18.90
CA VAL A 73 -2.56 8.31 -17.62
C VAL A 73 -2.18 7.19 -16.67
N VAL A 74 -1.06 7.34 -15.96
CA VAL A 74 -0.62 6.35 -14.95
C VAL A 74 -0.49 7.02 -13.59
N ILE A 75 -1.16 6.47 -12.58
CA ILE A 75 -1.00 6.82 -11.17
C ILE A 75 -0.32 5.63 -10.51
N ASP A 76 0.93 5.78 -10.10
CA ASP A 76 1.79 4.70 -9.63
C ASP A 76 2.18 4.92 -8.18
N GLY A 77 1.38 4.33 -7.29
CA GLY A 77 1.58 4.21 -5.85
C GLY A 77 2.09 2.84 -5.44
N SER A 78 2.73 2.11 -6.35
CA SER A 78 3.35 0.82 -6.04
C SER A 78 4.58 1.03 -5.14
N ALA A 79 4.77 0.13 -4.19
CA ALA A 79 5.88 0.21 -3.26
C ALA A 79 7.15 -0.47 -3.79
N SER A 80 8.29 -0.15 -3.18
CA SER A 80 9.57 -0.80 -3.46
C SER A 80 9.65 -2.17 -2.82
N ALA A 81 10.39 -3.07 -3.48
CA ALA A 81 10.79 -4.34 -2.87
C ALA A 81 11.70 -4.10 -1.65
N GLY A 82 11.71 -5.07 -0.75
CA GLY A 82 12.66 -5.14 0.35
C GLY A 82 14.06 -5.49 -0.14
N GLU A 83 15.05 -5.07 0.64
CA GLU A 83 16.47 -5.33 0.34
C GLU A 83 16.81 -6.81 0.52
N LEU A 84 17.76 -7.32 -0.25
CA LEU A 84 18.26 -8.68 -0.08
C LEU A 84 19.11 -8.79 1.19
N GLY A 85 19.06 -9.94 1.84
CA GLY A 85 19.94 -10.28 2.95
C GLY A 85 21.37 -10.55 2.49
N ASP A 86 22.34 -10.13 3.29
CA ASP A 86 23.75 -10.36 3.01
C ASP A 86 24.10 -11.85 3.08
N SER A 87 24.76 -12.37 2.04
CA SER A 87 25.25 -13.74 2.06
C SER A 87 26.66 -13.80 2.62
N GLU A 88 26.91 -14.77 3.49
CA GLU A 88 28.20 -14.99 4.11
C GLU A 88 29.01 -16.05 3.35
N SER A 89 30.32 -15.96 3.48
CA SER A 89 31.25 -16.92 2.88
C SER A 89 31.83 -17.86 3.94
N ALA A 90 32.60 -18.85 3.50
CA ALA A 90 33.24 -19.81 4.40
C ALA A 90 34.08 -19.10 5.48
N ALA A 91 33.95 -19.61 6.71
CA ALA A 91 34.62 -19.05 7.87
C ALA A 91 36.16 -19.23 7.79
N PRO A 92 36.92 -18.33 8.44
CA PRO A 92 38.34 -18.55 8.71
C PRO A 92 38.60 -19.84 9.48
N ALA A 93 39.81 -20.39 9.34
CA ALA A 93 40.19 -21.68 9.94
C ALA A 93 39.79 -21.81 11.42
N CYS A 94 39.21 -22.97 11.77
CA CYS A 94 38.78 -23.30 13.13
C CYS A 94 37.65 -22.41 13.70
N THR A 95 36.90 -21.69 12.87
CA THR A 95 35.75 -20.89 13.32
C THR A 95 34.47 -21.31 12.61
N SER A 96 33.33 -21.07 13.26
CA SER A 96 32.02 -21.29 12.67
C SER A 96 31.69 -20.24 11.60
N GLY A 97 30.84 -20.64 10.66
CA GLY A 97 30.23 -19.77 9.67
C GLY A 97 29.38 -18.68 10.31
N ASN A 98 29.40 -17.51 9.69
CA ASN A 98 28.50 -16.42 10.06
C ASN A 98 27.10 -16.71 9.55
N ALA A 99 26.08 -16.25 10.28
CA ALA A 99 24.71 -16.31 9.79
C ALA A 99 24.53 -15.33 8.62
N GLY A 100 23.72 -15.71 7.64
CA GLY A 100 23.28 -14.81 6.58
C GLY A 100 22.38 -13.70 7.13
N GLY A 101 22.37 -12.56 6.44
CA GLY A 101 21.48 -11.45 6.76
C GLY A 101 20.04 -11.75 6.38
N ASN A 102 19.08 -11.21 7.13
CA ASN A 102 17.67 -11.32 6.78
C ASN A 102 17.33 -10.42 5.59
N GLY A 103 16.39 -10.85 4.76
CA GLY A 103 15.77 -10.01 3.75
C GLY A 103 14.90 -8.93 4.39
N GLY A 104 14.87 -7.75 3.78
CA GLY A 104 14.02 -6.64 4.20
C GLY A 104 12.58 -6.85 3.77
N ASP A 105 11.64 -6.25 4.50
CA ASP A 105 10.22 -6.28 4.14
C ASP A 105 9.95 -5.43 2.90
N GLY A 106 9.01 -5.88 2.07
CA GLY A 106 8.46 -5.07 0.99
C GLY A 106 7.59 -3.93 1.51
N GLY A 107 7.61 -2.79 0.83
CA GLY A 107 6.80 -1.64 1.24
C GLY A 107 5.30 -1.83 0.98
N ASP A 108 4.46 -1.13 1.74
CA ASP A 108 3.02 -1.08 1.50
C ASP A 108 2.69 -0.12 0.34
N GLY A 109 1.76 -0.51 -0.54
CA GLY A 109 1.22 0.34 -1.60
C GLY A 109 0.45 1.54 -1.04
N VAL A 110 0.44 2.64 -1.80
CA VAL A 110 -0.19 3.91 -1.39
C VAL A 110 -1.71 3.80 -1.42
N GLU A 111 -2.39 4.16 -0.33
CA GLU A 111 -3.84 4.27 -0.35
C GLU A 111 -4.28 5.44 -1.25
N ILE A 112 -5.10 5.18 -2.28
CA ILE A 112 -5.52 6.21 -3.24
C ILE A 112 -7.04 6.36 -3.20
N ARG A 113 -7.51 7.57 -2.87
CA ARG A 113 -8.92 7.94 -2.83
C ARG A 113 -9.19 9.12 -3.76
N LEU A 114 -9.94 8.89 -4.82
CA LEU A 114 -10.30 9.89 -5.81
C LEU A 114 -11.81 10.15 -5.75
N GLN A 115 -12.20 11.41 -5.57
CA GLN A 115 -13.57 11.88 -5.70
C GLN A 115 -13.64 12.91 -6.83
N LEU A 116 -14.22 12.54 -7.97
CA LEU A 116 -14.06 13.27 -9.23
C LEU A 116 -15.39 13.63 -9.89
N GLY A 117 -15.60 14.90 -10.21
CA GLY A 117 -16.58 15.31 -11.22
C GLY A 117 -15.96 15.24 -12.62
N ILE A 118 -16.18 14.14 -13.34
CA ILE A 118 -15.55 13.85 -14.62
C ILE A 118 -16.20 14.68 -15.73
N GLU A 119 -15.42 15.59 -16.31
CA GLU A 119 -15.76 16.34 -17.52
C GLU A 119 -15.29 15.60 -18.78
N ALA A 120 -14.10 14.99 -18.70
CA ALA A 120 -13.53 14.15 -19.74
C ALA A 120 -12.63 13.06 -19.15
N LEU A 121 -12.77 11.84 -19.67
CA LEU A 121 -11.91 10.69 -19.36
C LEU A 121 -11.48 9.97 -20.64
N GLY A 122 -10.17 9.95 -20.89
CA GLY A 122 -9.52 9.09 -21.86
C GLY A 122 -9.42 7.66 -21.33
N ASP A 123 -8.31 7.35 -20.66
CA ASP A 123 -8.07 6.09 -19.96
C ASP A 123 -6.99 6.30 -18.89
N MET A 124 -7.09 5.57 -17.79
CA MET A 124 -6.13 5.68 -16.69
C MET A 124 -5.84 4.34 -16.03
N HIS A 125 -4.59 4.19 -15.62
CA HIS A 125 -4.09 3.03 -14.89
C HIS A 125 -3.70 3.51 -13.49
N LEU A 126 -4.22 2.86 -12.47
CA LEU A 126 -3.94 3.20 -11.08
C LEU A 126 -3.39 1.95 -10.39
N LEU A 127 -2.12 2.04 -10.03
CA LEU A 127 -1.32 0.97 -9.45
C LEU A 127 -1.04 1.32 -8.00
N SER A 128 -1.32 0.39 -7.10
CA SER A 128 -1.01 0.49 -5.67
C SER A 128 -0.60 -0.88 -5.14
N ASN A 129 0.37 -1.50 -5.83
CA ASN A 129 0.85 -2.82 -5.45
C ASN A 129 1.81 -2.72 -4.26
N GLY A 130 1.75 -3.71 -3.37
CA GLY A 130 2.78 -3.91 -2.36
C GLY A 130 4.11 -4.35 -2.99
N GLY A 131 5.21 -4.04 -2.32
CA GLY A 131 6.54 -4.47 -2.71
C GLY A 131 6.79 -5.92 -2.29
N ASN A 132 7.61 -6.65 -3.05
CA ASN A 132 8.02 -7.99 -2.64
C ASN A 132 8.98 -7.90 -1.43
N GLY A 133 8.90 -8.86 -0.52
CA GLY A 133 9.93 -9.07 0.49
C GLY A 133 11.27 -9.47 -0.16
N GLY A 134 12.37 -9.04 0.44
CA GLY A 134 13.71 -9.43 0.01
C GLY A 134 14.03 -10.86 0.42
N ASP A 135 14.81 -11.58 -0.37
CA ASP A 135 15.29 -12.90 0.00
C ASP A 135 16.33 -12.80 1.13
N GLY A 136 16.32 -13.79 2.04
CA GLY A 136 17.35 -13.95 3.07
C GLY A 136 18.68 -14.39 2.46
N GLY A 137 19.78 -13.95 3.07
CA GLY A 137 21.14 -14.28 2.65
C GLY A 137 21.56 -15.67 3.11
N ALA A 138 22.46 -16.31 2.34
CA ALA A 138 22.99 -17.62 2.71
C ALA A 138 23.90 -17.53 3.95
N GLY A 139 23.81 -18.52 4.82
CA GLY A 139 24.76 -18.71 5.93
C GLY A 139 26.12 -19.18 5.42
N GLY A 140 27.19 -18.70 6.06
CA GLY A 140 28.56 -19.08 5.71
C GLY A 140 28.89 -20.50 6.14
N ASP A 141 29.75 -21.19 5.42
CA ASP A 141 30.22 -22.51 5.82
C ASP A 141 31.14 -22.44 7.05
N GLY A 142 31.05 -23.43 7.94
CA GLY A 142 31.98 -23.62 9.02
C GLY A 142 33.34 -24.10 8.53
N ALA A 143 34.41 -23.69 9.21
CA ALA A 143 35.75 -24.05 8.76
C ALA A 143 36.15 -25.48 9.12
N ASP A 144 36.82 -26.16 8.19
CA ASP A 144 37.41 -27.47 8.41
C ASP A 144 38.47 -27.45 9.54
N VAL A 145 38.62 -28.59 10.23
CA VAL A 145 39.71 -28.77 11.19
C VAL A 145 41.05 -28.82 10.44
N SER A 146 41.89 -27.82 10.67
CA SER A 146 43.28 -27.78 10.21
C SER A 146 44.25 -28.19 11.32
N GLU A 147 45.51 -28.43 10.97
CA GLU A 147 46.56 -28.79 11.94
C GLU A 147 46.77 -27.75 13.05
N ASN A 148 46.31 -26.52 12.84
CA ASN A 148 46.44 -25.39 13.75
C ASN A 148 45.26 -25.26 14.72
N CYS A 149 44.24 -26.12 14.63
CA CYS A 149 43.05 -26.03 15.47
C CYS A 149 43.21 -26.70 16.85
N ASP A 150 44.42 -27.10 17.26
CA ASP A 150 44.71 -27.71 18.58
C ASP A 150 43.76 -28.84 19.05
N GLY A 151 43.16 -29.58 18.09
CA GLY A 151 42.19 -30.64 18.39
C GLY A 151 40.77 -30.15 18.68
N ALA A 152 40.47 -28.88 18.44
CA ALA A 152 39.12 -28.34 18.45
C ALA A 152 38.26 -28.97 17.33
N PRO A 153 36.93 -29.06 17.54
CA PRO A 153 36.01 -29.48 16.49
C PRO A 153 36.02 -28.50 15.31
N ALA A 154 35.53 -28.95 14.16
CA ALA A 154 35.36 -28.07 13.02
C ALA A 154 34.32 -26.98 13.33
N GLY A 155 34.38 -25.88 12.58
CA GLY A 155 33.39 -24.82 12.67
C GLY A 155 32.00 -25.34 12.28
N GLU A 156 30.98 -24.88 12.98
CA GLU A 156 29.58 -25.10 12.57
C GLU A 156 29.24 -24.21 11.39
N GLY A 157 28.30 -24.64 10.54
CA GLY A 157 27.74 -23.81 9.49
C GLY A 157 26.85 -22.70 10.07
N GLY A 158 26.89 -21.54 9.44
CA GLY A 158 26.01 -20.42 9.77
C GLY A 158 24.58 -20.70 9.33
N ASN A 159 23.61 -20.14 10.05
CA ASN A 159 22.21 -20.21 9.63
C ASN A 159 21.97 -19.31 8.41
N GLY A 160 21.06 -19.71 7.53
CA GLY A 160 20.52 -18.81 6.52
C GLY A 160 19.65 -17.72 7.15
N GLY A 161 19.65 -16.53 6.55
CA GLY A 161 18.77 -15.44 6.98
C GLY A 161 17.33 -15.68 6.57
N ASP A 162 16.38 -15.15 7.33
CA ASP A 162 14.95 -15.24 6.98
C ASP A 162 14.63 -14.32 5.78
N GLY A 163 13.65 -14.70 4.96
CA GLY A 163 13.10 -13.85 3.92
C GLY A 163 12.16 -12.79 4.50
N GLY A 164 12.15 -11.61 3.88
CA GLY A 164 11.30 -10.49 4.30
C GLY A 164 9.82 -10.70 3.95
N GLU A 165 8.94 -10.05 4.68
CA GLU A 165 7.50 -10.10 4.42
C GLU A 165 7.14 -9.32 3.13
N GLY A 166 6.16 -9.80 2.39
CA GLY A 166 5.58 -9.06 1.27
C GLY A 166 4.71 -7.90 1.74
N GLY A 167 4.87 -6.73 1.12
CA GLY A 167 4.09 -5.54 1.44
C GLY A 167 2.63 -5.67 0.99
N ARG A 168 1.72 -4.97 1.66
CA ARG A 168 0.30 -4.99 1.29
C ARG A 168 0.00 -4.10 0.09
N GLY A 169 -0.97 -4.48 -0.73
CA GLY A 169 -1.55 -3.58 -1.72
C GLY A 169 -2.32 -2.44 -1.04
N GLY A 170 -2.23 -1.23 -1.58
CA GLY A 170 -2.93 -0.07 -1.03
C GLY A 170 -4.39 0.00 -1.50
N ASP A 171 -5.29 0.41 -0.61
CA ASP A 171 -6.71 0.54 -0.95
C ASP A 171 -6.93 1.60 -2.05
N ILE A 172 -7.74 1.25 -3.06
CA ILE A 172 -8.13 2.15 -4.15
C ILE A 172 -9.62 2.42 -4.05
N THR A 173 -9.99 3.69 -3.89
CA THR A 173 -11.39 4.14 -3.93
C THR A 173 -11.56 5.23 -4.97
N ILE A 174 -12.48 5.03 -5.91
CA ILE A 174 -12.86 6.03 -6.92
C ILE A 174 -14.36 6.27 -6.82
N LEU A 175 -14.72 7.47 -6.41
CA LEU A 175 -16.09 7.97 -6.40
C LEU A 175 -16.22 9.02 -7.50
N TYR A 176 -17.11 8.82 -8.46
CA TYR A 176 -17.18 9.73 -9.61
C TYR A 176 -18.59 10.17 -9.98
N GLN A 177 -18.70 11.37 -10.54
CA GLN A 177 -19.92 11.88 -11.16
C GLN A 177 -19.58 12.32 -12.59
N VAL A 178 -20.35 11.87 -13.59
CA VAL A 178 -20.16 12.31 -14.98
C VAL A 178 -20.90 13.63 -15.18
N LEU A 179 -20.18 14.68 -15.58
CA LEU A 179 -20.72 16.04 -15.74
C LEU A 179 -21.07 16.37 -17.19
N SER A 180 -20.36 15.79 -18.16
CA SER A 180 -20.56 16.08 -19.59
C SER A 180 -21.62 15.17 -20.22
N LYS A 181 -22.64 15.78 -20.83
CA LYS A 181 -23.79 15.11 -21.48
C LYS A 181 -23.45 14.29 -22.74
N GLY A 182 -22.19 14.34 -23.21
CA GLY A 182 -21.73 13.65 -24.42
C GLY A 182 -20.95 12.36 -24.16
N GLN A 183 -20.54 12.10 -22.92
CA GLN A 183 -20.08 10.77 -22.52
C GLN A 183 -21.33 9.97 -22.17
N ALA A 184 -21.77 9.09 -23.07
CA ALA A 184 -22.70 8.03 -22.66
C ALA A 184 -22.08 7.35 -21.43
N ASN A 185 -22.90 6.92 -20.48
CA ASN A 185 -22.50 6.11 -19.32
C ASN A 185 -21.82 4.76 -19.72
N ASP A 186 -21.44 4.60 -20.99
CA ASP A 186 -20.63 3.54 -21.57
C ASP A 186 -19.24 3.53 -20.91
N ASP A 187 -19.31 2.88 -19.75
CA ASP A 187 -18.31 2.23 -18.94
C ASP A 187 -17.05 3.05 -18.65
N ILE A 188 -17.23 4.11 -17.85
CA ILE A 188 -16.12 4.80 -17.15
C ILE A 188 -15.22 3.77 -16.46
N ALA A 189 -15.78 2.72 -15.86
CA ALA A 189 -15.00 1.68 -15.19
C ALA A 189 -14.16 0.86 -16.18
N ALA A 190 -14.64 0.55 -17.38
CA ALA A 190 -13.84 -0.12 -18.41
C ALA A 190 -12.61 0.69 -18.89
N ARG A 191 -12.58 2.01 -18.67
CA ARG A 191 -11.44 2.88 -19.00
C ARG A 191 -10.45 3.05 -17.86
N ILE A 192 -10.75 2.45 -16.71
CA ILE A 192 -9.95 2.55 -15.50
C ILE A 192 -9.39 1.16 -15.19
N GLN A 193 -8.08 1.00 -15.36
CA GLN A 193 -7.38 -0.22 -14.97
C GLN A 193 -6.81 -0.04 -13.57
N LEU A 194 -7.11 -0.99 -12.68
CA LEU A 194 -6.71 -0.94 -11.28
C LEU A 194 -5.87 -2.16 -10.92
N ALA A 195 -4.79 -1.95 -10.16
CA ALA A 195 -3.98 -3.01 -9.55
C ALA A 195 -3.67 -2.64 -8.11
N SER A 196 -3.96 -3.57 -7.19
CA SER A 196 -3.67 -3.45 -5.76
C SER A 196 -3.32 -4.83 -5.20
N GLU A 197 -2.36 -5.47 -5.85
CA GLU A 197 -1.87 -6.77 -5.41
C GLU A 197 -0.95 -6.61 -4.19
N GLY A 198 -0.92 -7.61 -3.32
CA GLY A 198 0.13 -7.70 -2.31
C GLY A 198 1.43 -8.19 -2.94
N GLY A 199 2.57 -7.83 -2.34
CA GLY A 199 3.87 -8.35 -2.74
C GLY A 199 4.06 -9.80 -2.32
N ALA A 200 4.91 -10.52 -3.06
CA ALA A 200 5.35 -11.84 -2.62
C ALA A 200 6.24 -11.74 -1.38
N GLY A 201 6.22 -12.74 -0.50
CA GLY A 201 7.23 -12.88 0.55
C GLY A 201 8.58 -13.31 -0.03
N GLY A 202 9.66 -12.90 0.61
CA GLY A 202 11.02 -13.32 0.25
C GLY A 202 11.28 -14.76 0.63
N ASN A 203 12.19 -15.41 -0.10
CA ASN A 203 12.65 -16.76 0.24
C ASN A 203 13.61 -16.70 1.44
N GLY A 204 13.62 -17.76 2.25
CA GLY A 204 14.65 -17.93 3.27
C GLY A 204 15.99 -18.30 2.63
N GLY A 205 17.09 -17.85 3.24
CA GLY A 205 18.44 -18.15 2.81
C GLY A 205 18.86 -19.59 3.11
N ASP A 206 19.77 -20.12 2.29
CA ASP A 206 20.32 -21.46 2.51
C ASP A 206 21.20 -21.52 3.77
N ALA A 207 21.22 -22.68 4.41
CA ALA A 207 22.13 -22.95 5.51
C ALA A 207 23.58 -23.12 5.03
N GLY A 208 24.52 -22.65 5.85
CA GLY A 208 25.93 -22.99 5.72
C GLY A 208 26.19 -24.45 6.12
N SER A 209 27.13 -25.08 5.44
CA SER A 209 27.59 -26.43 5.77
C SER A 209 28.50 -26.40 7.00
N GLY A 210 28.48 -27.47 7.80
CA GLY A 210 29.47 -27.65 8.86
C GLY A 210 30.83 -28.04 8.29
N GLY A 211 31.91 -27.60 8.95
CA GLY A 211 33.27 -27.93 8.55
C GLY A 211 33.58 -29.42 8.74
N ALA A 212 34.51 -29.94 7.94
CA ALA A 212 34.97 -31.30 8.05
C ALA A 212 35.87 -31.51 9.28
N GLY A 213 35.60 -32.58 10.02
CA GLY A 213 36.48 -33.05 11.11
C GLY A 213 37.73 -33.77 10.57
N VAL A 214 38.64 -34.13 11.48
CA VAL A 214 39.84 -34.93 11.16
C VAL A 214 39.96 -36.14 12.08
N SER A 215 40.49 -37.25 11.58
CA SER A 215 40.82 -38.41 12.42
C SER A 215 42.02 -38.13 13.32
N GLY A 216 42.07 -38.76 14.50
CA GLY A 216 43.22 -38.65 15.41
C GLY A 216 44.54 -39.08 14.78
N ARG A 217 45.63 -38.43 15.20
CA ARG A 217 46.97 -38.65 14.62
C ARG A 217 48.06 -38.65 15.68
N TYR A 218 49.15 -39.36 15.39
CA TYR A 218 50.36 -39.29 16.21
C TYR A 218 51.21 -38.08 15.81
N VAL A 219 51.48 -37.19 16.77
CA VAL A 219 52.40 -36.06 16.59
C VAL A 219 53.73 -36.34 17.27
N LYS A 220 54.83 -35.83 16.70
CA LYS A 220 56.17 -35.93 17.32
C LYS A 220 56.26 -34.94 18.47
N LYS A 221 56.28 -35.45 19.70
CA LYS A 221 56.46 -34.66 20.92
C LYS A 221 57.35 -35.45 21.88
N LYS A 222 58.39 -34.81 22.43
CA LYS A 222 59.23 -35.43 23.45
C LYS A 222 58.39 -35.56 24.72
N THR A 223 58.07 -36.79 25.11
CA THR A 223 57.34 -37.09 26.34
C THR A 223 58.15 -38.07 27.18
N LEU A 224 57.83 -38.19 28.47
CA LEU A 224 58.50 -39.14 29.36
C LEU A 224 58.31 -40.62 28.93
N ALA A 225 57.34 -40.91 28.06
CA ALA A 225 57.03 -42.26 27.54
C ALA A 225 57.49 -42.51 26.09
N GLY A 226 58.15 -41.54 25.43
CA GLY A 226 58.63 -41.67 24.05
C GLY A 226 58.49 -40.39 23.21
N ASN A 227 58.82 -40.49 21.92
CA ASN A 227 58.89 -39.34 20.99
C ASN A 227 57.58 -39.07 20.22
N ARG A 228 56.49 -39.76 20.56
CA ARG A 228 55.19 -39.65 19.87
C ARG A 228 54.08 -39.53 20.91
N LYS A 229 53.16 -38.59 20.70
CA LYS A 229 51.93 -38.43 21.48
C LYS A 229 50.75 -38.63 20.53
N TRP A 230 49.76 -39.43 20.93
CA TRP A 230 48.47 -39.47 20.24
C TRP A 230 47.72 -38.16 20.51
N VAL A 231 47.18 -37.56 19.46
CA VAL A 231 46.27 -36.42 19.53
C VAL A 231 44.95 -36.88 18.92
N GLU A 232 43.88 -36.78 19.68
CA GLU A 232 42.53 -37.08 19.20
C GLU A 232 42.16 -36.13 18.07
N GLY A 233 41.35 -36.64 17.15
CA GLY A 233 40.84 -35.87 16.02
C GLY A 233 39.66 -35.01 16.43
N GLY A 234 39.42 -33.90 15.74
CA GLY A 234 38.22 -33.08 15.94
C GLY A 234 37.03 -33.63 15.16
N GLU A 235 35.84 -33.62 15.76
CA GLU A 235 34.59 -33.95 15.06
C GLU A 235 34.25 -32.89 13.99
N GLY A 236 33.42 -33.27 13.02
CA GLY A 236 32.89 -32.33 12.03
C GLY A 236 31.86 -31.38 12.66
N GLY A 237 31.77 -30.18 12.11
CA GLY A 237 30.77 -29.21 12.49
C GLY A 237 29.39 -29.62 12.01
N LEU A 238 28.36 -29.17 12.72
CA LEU A 238 26.99 -29.30 12.26
C LEU A 238 26.69 -28.25 11.19
N ALA A 239 25.83 -28.58 10.23
CA ALA A 239 25.28 -27.57 9.32
C ALA A 239 24.37 -26.61 10.08
N GLY A 240 24.28 -25.39 9.58
CA GLY A 240 23.29 -24.42 10.04
C GLY A 240 21.87 -24.83 9.68
N SER A 241 20.91 -24.00 10.09
CA SER A 241 19.51 -24.12 9.67
C SER A 241 19.20 -23.17 8.52
N PRO A 242 18.36 -23.56 7.56
CA PRO A 242 17.90 -22.65 6.51
C PRO A 242 16.98 -21.59 7.13
N GLY A 243 16.93 -20.42 6.50
CA GLY A 243 16.00 -19.36 6.85
C GLY A 243 14.56 -19.72 6.51
N SER A 244 13.62 -19.06 7.18
CA SER A 244 12.20 -19.15 6.90
C SER A 244 11.83 -18.24 5.74
N ALA A 245 10.87 -18.64 4.90
CA ALA A 245 10.29 -17.74 3.90
C ALA A 245 9.34 -16.72 4.56
N GLY A 246 9.33 -15.50 4.04
CA GLY A 246 8.36 -14.47 4.41
C GLY A 246 6.97 -14.78 3.87
N SER A 247 5.95 -14.19 4.49
CA SER A 247 4.56 -14.34 4.02
C SER A 247 4.28 -13.37 2.86
N ALA A 248 3.34 -13.74 2.00
CA ALA A 248 2.84 -12.82 0.98
C ALA A 248 1.99 -11.71 1.63
N GLY A 249 2.09 -10.51 1.07
CA GLY A 249 1.25 -9.38 1.44
C GLY A 249 -0.19 -9.59 1.00
N ASN A 250 -1.12 -8.99 1.75
CA ASN A 250 -2.53 -9.03 1.37
C ASN A 250 -2.80 -8.03 0.23
N PRO A 251 -3.69 -8.36 -0.72
CA PRO A 251 -4.17 -7.39 -1.70
C PRO A 251 -4.98 -6.30 -1.01
N GLY A 252 -4.93 -5.08 -1.57
CA GLY A 252 -5.77 -3.99 -1.12
C GLY A 252 -7.18 -4.08 -1.69
N ARG A 253 -8.08 -3.27 -1.15
CA ARG A 253 -9.48 -3.23 -1.58
C ARG A 253 -9.65 -2.27 -2.74
N ILE A 254 -10.48 -2.64 -3.69
CA ILE A 254 -10.82 -1.82 -4.84
C ILE A 254 -12.32 -1.49 -4.78
N LEU A 255 -12.64 -0.20 -4.79
CA LEU A 255 -14.01 0.32 -4.90
C LEU A 255 -14.07 1.36 -6.01
N ILE A 256 -14.92 1.12 -7.00
CA ILE A 256 -15.30 2.11 -7.99
C ILE A 256 -16.81 2.28 -7.88
N ASP A 257 -17.28 3.48 -7.61
CA ASP A 257 -18.71 3.76 -7.52
C ASP A 257 -19.07 5.11 -8.14
N GLN A 258 -20.27 5.16 -8.73
CA GLN A 258 -20.83 6.39 -9.25
C GLN A 258 -21.55 7.11 -8.12
N LEU A 259 -21.18 8.36 -7.87
CA LEU A 259 -21.95 9.26 -7.02
C LEU A 259 -23.27 9.57 -7.71
N ILE A 260 -24.28 8.73 -7.44
CA ILE A 260 -25.68 9.10 -7.64
C ILE A 260 -25.98 10.10 -6.54
N LEU A 261 -25.58 11.36 -6.74
CA LEU A 261 -26.29 12.45 -6.12
C LEU A 261 -27.72 12.30 -6.61
N SER A 262 -28.59 11.77 -5.74
CA SER A 262 -30.01 11.99 -5.85
C SER A 262 -30.16 13.50 -5.91
N SER A 263 -30.18 14.03 -7.12
CA SER A 263 -30.84 15.28 -7.39
C SER A 263 -32.29 14.99 -7.06
N ALA A 264 -32.63 15.07 -5.77
CA ALA A 264 -33.92 15.59 -5.41
C ALA A 264 -34.04 16.84 -6.28
N PRO A 265 -34.98 16.90 -7.24
CA PRO A 265 -35.17 18.12 -7.98
C PRO A 265 -35.28 19.20 -6.90
N SER A 266 -34.53 20.29 -7.06
CA SER A 266 -34.84 21.51 -6.35
C SER A 266 -36.31 21.75 -6.63
N VAL A 267 -37.18 21.35 -5.71
CA VAL A 267 -38.57 21.74 -5.71
C VAL A 267 -38.44 23.23 -5.51
N GLU A 268 -38.45 23.96 -6.63
CA GLU A 268 -38.80 25.35 -6.62
C GLU A 268 -39.99 25.45 -5.66
N ALA A 269 -39.82 26.23 -4.60
CA ALA A 269 -40.84 26.45 -3.59
C ALA A 269 -41.98 27.30 -4.18
N THR A 270 -42.41 27.01 -5.40
CA THR A 270 -43.63 27.48 -6.03
C THR A 270 -44.74 26.49 -5.68
N SER A 271 -45.34 26.78 -4.52
CA SER A 271 -46.73 26.49 -4.16
C SER A 271 -47.05 25.24 -3.31
N SER A 272 -46.28 24.99 -2.27
CA SER A 272 -46.78 24.22 -1.10
C SER A 272 -48.12 24.79 -0.61
N ALA A 273 -48.32 26.12 -0.67
CA ALA A 273 -49.59 26.76 -0.34
C ALA A 273 -50.74 26.43 -1.30
N ALA A 274 -50.52 26.43 -2.63
CA ALA A 274 -51.60 26.13 -3.58
C ALA A 274 -52.01 24.66 -3.54
N THR A 275 -51.03 23.77 -3.32
CA THR A 275 -51.28 22.33 -3.18
C THR A 275 -52.06 22.02 -1.90
N ILE A 276 -51.75 22.70 -0.79
CA ILE A 276 -52.51 22.57 0.47
C ILE A 276 -53.94 23.12 0.30
N ILE A 277 -54.12 24.25 -0.37
CA ILE A 277 -55.46 24.82 -0.62
C ILE A 277 -56.31 23.88 -1.51
N GLU A 278 -55.73 23.29 -2.55
CA GLU A 278 -56.45 22.35 -3.41
C GLU A 278 -56.81 21.05 -2.66
N LEU A 279 -55.90 20.51 -1.84
CA LEU A 279 -56.18 19.35 -0.99
C LEU A 279 -57.29 19.63 0.03
N GLN A 280 -57.29 20.80 0.68
CA GLN A 280 -58.38 21.21 1.57
C GLN A 280 -59.72 21.30 0.84
N ARG A 281 -59.72 21.84 -0.39
CA ARG A 281 -60.92 21.94 -1.23
C ARG A 281 -61.42 20.57 -1.71
N GLN A 282 -60.52 19.59 -1.88
CA GLN A 282 -60.88 18.22 -2.21
C GLN A 282 -61.46 17.46 -1.02
N ILE A 283 -60.90 17.62 0.18
CA ILE A 283 -61.42 17.04 1.42
C ILE A 283 -62.84 17.54 1.69
N GLU A 284 -63.09 18.84 1.52
CA GLU A 284 -64.42 19.40 1.76
C GLU A 284 -65.46 18.90 0.74
N ARG A 285 -65.06 18.75 -0.53
CA ARG A 285 -65.92 18.15 -1.56
C ARG A 285 -66.28 16.70 -1.24
N LEU A 286 -65.34 15.94 -0.68
CA LEU A 286 -65.56 14.55 -0.30
C LEU A 286 -66.49 14.46 0.93
N ARG A 287 -66.32 15.34 1.93
CA ARG A 287 -67.22 15.40 3.09
C ARG A 287 -68.68 15.64 2.69
N VAL A 288 -68.94 16.66 1.87
CA VAL A 288 -70.30 16.95 1.39
C VAL A 288 -70.90 15.78 0.60
N ARG A 289 -70.06 15.02 -0.13
CA ARG A 289 -70.52 13.86 -0.90
C ARG A 289 -70.85 12.67 0.00
N VAL A 290 -70.06 12.44 1.05
CA VAL A 290 -70.34 11.41 2.06
C VAL A 290 -71.62 11.75 2.82
N GLU A 291 -71.79 13.00 3.27
CA GLU A 291 -72.98 13.44 3.99
C GLU A 291 -74.27 13.30 3.15
N LYS A 292 -74.20 13.61 1.84
CA LYS A 292 -75.32 13.36 0.92
C LYS A 292 -75.62 11.88 0.70
N LEU A 293 -74.60 11.03 0.70
CA LEU A 293 -74.79 9.59 0.56
C LEU A 293 -75.38 9.00 1.85
N GLU A 294 -74.95 9.47 3.02
CA GLU A 294 -75.48 9.04 4.32
C GLU A 294 -76.94 9.47 4.53
N ALA A 295 -77.30 10.69 4.10
CA ALA A 295 -78.69 11.19 4.13
C ALA A 295 -79.62 10.41 3.18
N ASN A 296 -79.12 9.94 2.04
CA ASN A 296 -79.88 9.09 1.11
C ASN A 296 -80.04 7.64 1.59
N THR A 297 -79.26 7.19 2.57
CA THR A 297 -79.38 5.85 3.17
C THR A 297 -80.27 5.79 4.40
N THR A 298 -80.82 6.92 4.86
CA THR A 298 -81.66 7.03 6.07
C THR A 298 -83.11 7.43 5.81
N THR A 299 -83.65 7.14 4.62
CA THR A 299 -85.10 7.22 4.35
C THR A 299 -85.70 5.81 4.17
N PRO A 300 -86.51 5.31 5.11
CA PRO A 300 -87.45 4.22 4.83
C PRO A 300 -88.64 4.69 3.97
#